data_AF-A0A016V526-F1
#
_entry.id   AF-A0A016V526-F1
#
_cell.length_a   1.000
_cell.length_b   1.000
_cell.length_c   1.000
_cell.angle_alpha   90.00
_cell.angle_beta   90.00
_cell.angle_gamma   90.00
#
_symmetry.space_group_name_H-M   'P 1'
#
loop_
_entity.id
_entity.type
_entity.pdbx_description
1 polymer ?
#
loop_
_entity_poly.entity_id
_entity_poly.type
_entity_poly.pdbx_seq_one_letter_code
_entity_poly.pdbx_strand_id
1 'polypeptide(L)'
;MIAIILLGLVTLASGQQVESCDSARFNHCNQGLQQFWDIDTSNVWNDISLLNQAFITLLRPPYGIGNYVNICNGLANFYSCLGPKNILNCLGLVGLVGNNKSPQDAYSYMGLLADWRFKCGAGFFAVYESTSFTSCTQSTYVNYNNDMNKIVNDYKKNITADMNNACKYAQNLMDSYGAIYRNGACRATNAADAQWYGCQSGREYTNAQFKHCQHSTKC
;
A
#
# COMPACT_ATOMS: atom_id res chain seq x y z
N MET A 1 62.94 -27.97 21.60
CA MET A 1 61.60 -28.03 22.22
C MET A 1 60.79 -26.89 21.65
N ILE A 2 59.61 -27.23 21.11
CA ILE A 2 58.79 -26.39 20.24
C ILE A 2 57.92 -25.46 21.10
N ALA A 3 57.95 -24.15 20.82
CA ALA A 3 57.02 -23.17 21.35
C ALA A 3 55.75 -23.18 20.50
N ILE A 4 54.62 -23.57 21.09
CA ILE A 4 53.30 -23.57 20.44
C ILE A 4 52.69 -22.18 20.66
N ILE A 5 52.63 -21.37 19.60
CA ILE A 5 51.91 -20.10 19.58
C ILE A 5 50.45 -20.42 19.26
N LEU A 6 49.58 -20.32 20.27
CA LEU A 6 48.12 -20.35 20.12
C LEU A 6 47.66 -19.01 19.50
N LEU A 7 47.47 -19.00 18.19
CA LEU A 7 46.73 -17.95 17.49
C LEU A 7 45.23 -18.18 17.72
N GLY A 8 44.65 -17.37 18.61
CA GLY A 8 43.20 -17.31 18.80
C GLY A 8 42.53 -16.78 17.53
N LEU A 9 41.73 -17.62 16.88
CA LEU A 9 40.77 -17.21 15.86
C LEU A 9 39.71 -16.31 16.50
N VAL A 10 39.82 -15.00 16.30
CA VAL A 10 38.71 -14.08 16.50
C VAL A 10 37.74 -14.30 15.35
N THR A 11 36.68 -15.06 15.58
CA THR A 11 35.54 -15.11 14.67
C THR A 11 34.88 -13.73 14.66
N LEU A 12 35.10 -12.97 13.59
CA LEU A 12 34.30 -11.81 13.25
C LEU A 12 32.87 -12.30 12.96
N ALA A 13 32.03 -12.31 13.99
CA ALA A 13 30.59 -12.29 13.79
C ALA A 13 30.25 -10.90 13.23
N SER A 14 30.23 -10.78 11.90
CA SER A 14 29.57 -9.66 11.24
C SER A 14 28.07 -9.80 11.49
N GLY A 15 27.60 -9.35 12.67
CA GLY A 15 26.19 -9.03 12.82
C GLY A 15 25.88 -7.98 11.76
N GLN A 16 25.08 -8.33 10.76
CA GLN A 16 24.50 -7.32 9.88
C GLN A 16 23.74 -6.37 10.81
N GLN A 17 24.27 -5.16 11.04
CA GLN A 17 23.45 -4.09 11.55
C GLN A 17 22.30 -3.97 10.56
N VAL A 18 21.09 -4.32 11.00
CA VAL A 18 19.89 -3.97 10.26
C VAL A 18 19.91 -2.46 10.21
N GLU A 19 20.25 -1.91 9.05
CA GLU A 19 20.35 -0.48 8.88
C GLU A 19 18.96 0.10 9.18
N SER A 20 18.87 0.96 10.19
CA SER A 20 17.61 1.55 10.62
C SER A 20 17.10 2.57 9.59
N CYS A 21 15.81 2.91 9.66
CA CYS A 21 15.25 4.02 8.88
C CYS A 21 16.03 5.31 9.14
N ASP A 22 16.54 5.96 8.09
CA ASP A 22 17.07 7.32 8.19
C ASP A 22 15.90 8.31 8.28
N SER A 23 15.57 8.66 9.51
CA SER A 23 14.44 9.54 9.83
C SER A 23 14.62 10.96 9.30
N ALA A 24 15.86 11.45 9.18
CA ALA A 24 16.12 12.78 8.65
C ALA A 24 15.79 12.85 7.16
N ARG A 25 16.27 11.85 6.40
CA ARG A 25 15.92 11.73 4.98
C ARG A 25 14.43 11.46 4.78
N PHE A 26 13.83 10.60 5.60
CA PHE A 26 12.39 10.36 5.56
C PHE A 26 11.58 11.64 5.73
N ASN A 27 11.87 12.43 6.77
CA ASN A 27 11.19 13.68 7.05
C ASN A 27 11.40 14.71 5.93
N HIS A 28 12.61 14.82 5.39
CA HIS A 28 12.89 15.69 4.24
C HIS A 28 12.06 15.31 3.01
N CYS A 29 12.03 14.01 2.66
CA CYS A 29 11.22 13.53 1.54
C CYS A 29 9.73 13.72 1.77
N ASN A 30 9.26 13.54 3.01
CA ASN A 30 7.87 13.77 3.37
C ASN A 30 7.48 15.26 3.27
N GLN A 31 8.37 16.18 3.64
CA GLN A 31 8.16 17.62 3.43
C GLN A 31 8.03 17.95 1.94
N GLY A 32 8.84 17.34 1.08
CA GLY A 32 8.70 17.48 -0.38
C GLY A 32 7.36 16.95 -0.89
N LEU A 33 6.89 15.81 -0.35
CA LEU A 33 5.57 15.25 -0.67
C LEU A 33 4.43 16.18 -0.24
N GLN A 34 4.49 16.70 0.98
CA GLN A 34 3.55 17.70 1.50
C GLN A 34 3.46 18.93 0.61
N GLN A 35 4.59 19.49 0.21
CA GLN A 35 4.63 20.64 -0.69
C GLN A 35 4.05 20.31 -2.07
N PHE A 36 4.32 19.11 -2.59
CA PHE A 36 3.83 18.68 -3.90
C PHE A 36 2.31 18.46 -3.92
N TRP A 37 1.76 17.81 -2.89
CA TRP A 37 0.33 17.54 -2.79
C TRP A 37 -0.49 18.67 -2.20
N ASP A 38 0.16 19.68 -1.63
CA ASP A 38 -0.48 20.79 -0.90
C ASP A 38 -1.44 20.29 0.19
N ILE A 39 -1.02 19.26 0.93
CA ILE A 39 -1.73 18.68 2.07
C ILE A 39 -0.75 18.38 3.20
N ASP A 40 -1.18 18.54 4.45
CA ASP A 40 -0.38 18.16 5.60
C ASP A 40 -0.16 16.64 5.63
N THR A 41 1.10 16.21 5.50
CA THR A 41 1.50 14.80 5.55
C THR A 41 2.26 14.47 6.84
N SER A 42 2.32 15.37 7.81
CA SER A 42 3.11 15.20 9.03
C SER A 42 2.72 13.92 9.81
N ASN A 43 1.44 13.53 9.74
CA ASN A 43 0.90 12.39 10.49
C ASN A 43 0.43 11.22 9.63
N VAL A 44 0.48 11.30 8.29
CA VAL A 44 -0.06 10.22 7.42
C VAL A 44 0.73 8.91 7.56
N TRP A 45 2.00 9.00 7.96
CA TRP A 45 2.85 7.84 8.23
C TRP A 45 2.69 7.27 9.63
N ASN A 46 1.92 7.93 10.51
CA ASN A 46 1.58 7.45 11.86
C ASN A 46 0.21 6.76 11.88
N ASP A 47 -0.78 7.31 11.20
CA ASP A 47 -2.12 6.73 11.06
C ASP A 47 -2.48 6.47 9.58
N ILE A 48 -2.76 5.21 9.25
CA ILE A 48 -3.09 4.80 7.88
C ILE A 48 -4.39 5.44 7.38
N SER A 49 -5.31 5.72 8.29
CA SER A 49 -6.57 6.39 7.97
C SER A 49 -6.31 7.79 7.46
N LEU A 50 -5.29 8.49 8.00
CA LEU A 50 -4.86 9.79 7.51
C LEU A 50 -4.20 9.70 6.13
N LEU A 51 -3.40 8.66 5.87
CA LEU A 51 -2.86 8.43 4.52
C LEU A 51 -3.96 8.14 3.49
N ASN A 52 -4.93 7.30 3.85
CA ASN A 52 -6.09 7.05 2.99
C ASN A 52 -6.90 8.35 2.76
N GLN A 53 -7.09 9.15 3.81
CA GLN A 53 -7.78 10.43 3.73
C GLN A 53 -7.04 11.44 2.83
N ALA A 54 -5.71 11.47 2.87
CA ALA A 54 -4.90 12.26 1.95
C ALA A 54 -5.19 11.87 0.50
N PHE A 55 -5.19 10.58 0.17
CA PHE A 55 -5.53 10.10 -1.17
C PHE A 55 -6.96 10.44 -1.59
N ILE A 56 -7.94 10.28 -0.69
CA ILE A 56 -9.34 10.67 -0.96
C ILE A 56 -9.42 12.17 -1.26
N THR A 57 -8.74 13.01 -0.49
CA THR A 57 -8.72 14.47 -0.70
C THR A 57 -8.17 14.83 -2.08
N LEU A 58 -7.08 14.17 -2.50
CA LEU A 58 -6.45 14.39 -3.81
C LEU A 58 -7.29 13.86 -4.99
N LEU A 59 -8.20 12.92 -4.74
CA LEU A 59 -9.15 12.37 -5.70
C LEU A 59 -10.51 13.10 -5.74
N ARG A 60 -10.71 14.17 -4.97
CA ARG A 60 -12.01 14.86 -4.94
C ARG A 60 -12.38 15.49 -6.31
N PRO A 61 -13.69 15.70 -6.58
CA PRO A 61 -14.14 16.36 -7.79
C PRO A 61 -13.45 17.70 -8.07
N PRO A 62 -13.27 18.08 -9.35
CA PRO A 62 -13.70 17.36 -10.55
C PRO A 62 -12.87 16.11 -10.83
N TYR A 63 -13.55 14.96 -11.00
CA TYR A 63 -12.87 13.68 -11.24
C TYR A 63 -12.21 13.66 -12.61
N GLY A 64 -10.91 13.40 -12.66
CA GLY A 64 -10.18 13.31 -13.91
C GLY A 64 -8.82 12.65 -13.75
N ILE A 65 -8.21 12.28 -14.87
CA ILE A 65 -6.96 11.52 -14.86
C ILE A 65 -5.83 12.29 -14.14
N GLY A 66 -5.91 13.63 -14.14
CA GLY A 66 -5.02 14.52 -13.40
C GLY A 66 -4.95 14.20 -11.89
N ASN A 67 -6.04 13.74 -11.26
CA ASN A 67 -6.00 13.35 -9.85
C ASN A 67 -5.09 12.13 -9.61
N TYR A 68 -5.21 11.09 -10.45
CA TYR A 68 -4.30 9.93 -10.40
C TYR A 68 -2.87 10.36 -10.70
N VAL A 69 -2.65 11.15 -11.76
CA VAL A 69 -1.32 11.66 -12.12
C VAL A 69 -0.67 12.40 -10.95
N ASN A 70 -1.43 13.25 -10.23
CA ASN A 70 -0.93 13.99 -9.09
C ASN A 70 -0.48 13.04 -7.95
N ILE A 71 -1.29 12.06 -7.58
CA ILE A 71 -0.94 11.11 -6.52
C ILE A 71 0.27 10.28 -6.94
N CYS A 72 0.27 9.76 -8.16
CA CYS A 72 1.32 8.88 -8.66
C CYS A 72 2.66 9.60 -8.82
N ASN A 73 2.66 10.84 -9.31
CA ASN A 73 3.88 11.64 -9.39
C ASN A 73 4.41 12.02 -8.00
N GLY A 74 3.53 12.37 -7.07
CA GLY A 74 3.92 12.63 -5.68
C GLY A 74 4.59 11.42 -5.02
N LEU A 75 3.97 10.24 -5.15
CA LEU A 75 4.56 8.98 -4.67
C LEU A 75 5.89 8.66 -5.37
N ALA A 76 5.99 8.83 -6.69
CA ALA A 76 7.22 8.60 -7.43
C ALA A 76 8.36 9.52 -6.96
N ASN A 77 8.08 10.81 -6.78
CA ASN A 77 9.03 11.79 -6.25
C ASN A 77 9.46 11.44 -4.82
N PHE A 78 8.51 11.05 -3.96
CA PHE A 78 8.78 10.61 -2.60
C PHE A 78 9.69 9.38 -2.55
N TYR A 79 9.37 8.34 -3.33
CA TYR A 79 10.19 7.12 -3.39
C TYR A 79 11.58 7.38 -3.97
N SER A 80 11.68 8.19 -5.02
CA SER A 80 12.97 8.62 -5.59
C SER A 80 13.82 9.34 -4.53
N CYS A 81 13.21 10.27 -3.80
CA CYS A 81 13.88 10.99 -2.70
C CYS A 81 14.36 10.03 -1.60
N LEU A 82 13.55 9.05 -1.18
CA LEU A 82 13.93 8.10 -0.14
C LEU A 82 15.09 7.19 -0.57
N GLY A 83 15.06 6.71 -1.82
CA GLY A 83 15.98 5.69 -2.30
C GLY A 83 15.66 4.28 -1.75
N PRO A 84 16.17 3.22 -2.41
CA PRO A 84 15.76 1.84 -2.17
C PRO A 84 15.97 1.37 -0.73
N LYS A 85 17.06 1.81 -0.10
CA LYS A 85 17.41 1.47 1.29
C LYS A 85 16.37 2.00 2.28
N ASN A 86 16.02 3.29 2.22
CA ASN A 86 15.01 3.83 3.14
C ASN A 86 13.59 3.36 2.81
N ILE A 87 13.28 3.04 1.55
CA ILE A 87 12.00 2.39 1.24
C ILE A 87 11.88 1.08 2.03
N LEU A 88 12.90 0.22 1.99
CA LEU A 88 12.90 -1.03 2.75
C LEU A 88 12.87 -0.78 4.28
N ASN A 89 13.72 0.12 4.76
CA ASN A 89 13.98 0.28 6.19
C ASN A 89 12.98 1.21 6.90
N CYS A 90 12.21 2.02 6.18
CA CYS A 90 11.18 2.90 6.75
C CYS A 90 9.76 2.43 6.42
N LEU A 91 9.51 1.95 5.19
CA LEU A 91 8.18 1.60 4.70
C LEU A 91 7.95 0.09 4.59
N GLY A 92 9.01 -0.72 4.71
CA GLY A 92 8.89 -2.17 4.82
C GLY A 92 8.43 -2.60 6.21
N LEU A 93 8.05 -3.88 6.33
CA LEU A 93 7.54 -4.47 7.57
C LEU A 93 8.44 -4.21 8.78
N VAL A 94 9.75 -4.47 8.63
CA VAL A 94 10.74 -4.28 9.70
C VAL A 94 10.82 -2.81 10.12
N GLY A 95 10.79 -1.88 9.17
CA GLY A 95 10.81 -0.44 9.43
C GLY A 95 9.57 0.06 10.15
N LEU A 96 8.40 -0.35 9.66
CA LEU A 96 7.11 0.03 10.23
C LEU A 96 6.93 -0.51 11.65
N VAL A 97 7.28 -1.79 11.89
CA VAL A 97 7.27 -2.38 13.23
C VAL A 97 8.34 -1.74 14.13
N GLY A 98 9.53 -1.46 13.60
CA GLY A 98 10.58 -0.73 14.31
C GLY A 98 10.17 0.69 14.72
N ASN A 99 9.21 1.29 14.00
CA ASN A 99 8.55 2.55 14.34
C ASN A 99 7.27 2.36 15.16
N ASN A 100 7.21 1.31 15.99
CA ASN A 100 6.13 1.00 16.93
C ASN A 100 4.75 0.73 16.31
N LYS A 101 4.66 0.38 15.02
CA LYS A 101 3.40 -0.12 14.45
C LYS A 101 3.17 -1.57 14.85
N SER A 102 1.91 -1.91 15.11
CA SER A 102 1.53 -3.31 15.21
C SER A 102 1.82 -4.02 13.88
N PRO A 103 2.14 -5.34 13.86
CA PRO A 103 2.31 -6.07 12.61
C PRO A 103 1.11 -5.93 11.67
N GLN A 104 -0.10 -5.91 12.24
CA GLN A 104 -1.32 -5.75 11.47
C GLN A 104 -1.44 -4.37 10.83
N ASP A 105 -1.04 -3.29 11.50
CA ASP A 105 -1.03 -1.95 10.92
C ASP A 105 0.11 -1.77 9.91
N ALA A 106 1.27 -2.38 10.17
CA ALA A 106 2.38 -2.41 9.22
C ALA A 106 1.95 -3.06 7.90
N TYR A 107 1.30 -4.23 7.95
CA TYR A 107 0.73 -4.86 6.75
C TYR A 107 -0.39 -4.04 6.13
N SER A 108 -1.19 -3.31 6.91
CA SER A 108 -2.20 -2.41 6.37
C SER A 108 -1.56 -1.31 5.53
N TYR A 109 -0.47 -0.69 6.01
CA TYR A 109 0.29 0.33 5.29
C TYR A 109 0.87 -0.23 3.99
N MET A 110 1.53 -1.39 4.09
CA MET A 110 2.11 -2.05 2.91
C MET A 110 1.01 -2.40 1.89
N GLY A 111 -0.15 -2.87 2.35
CA GLY A 111 -1.29 -3.20 1.49
C GLY A 111 -1.86 -1.96 0.78
N LEU A 112 -2.06 -0.85 1.49
CA LEU A 112 -2.53 0.39 0.89
C LEU A 112 -1.53 0.95 -0.12
N LEU A 113 -0.22 0.92 0.19
CA LEU A 113 0.81 1.36 -0.75
C LEU A 113 0.92 0.42 -1.96
N ALA A 114 0.71 -0.89 -1.79
CA ALA A 114 0.69 -1.86 -2.89
C ALA A 114 -0.52 -1.63 -3.82
N ASP A 115 -1.71 -1.37 -3.26
CA ASP A 115 -2.90 -0.96 -4.02
C ASP A 115 -2.60 0.31 -4.85
N TRP A 116 -2.04 1.35 -4.22
CA TRP A 116 -1.67 2.57 -4.93
C TRP A 116 -0.56 2.35 -5.97
N ARG A 117 0.37 1.41 -5.74
CA ARG A 117 1.35 1.00 -6.76
C ARG A 117 0.67 0.38 -7.98
N PHE A 118 -0.40 -0.41 -7.80
CA PHE A 118 -1.20 -0.89 -8.94
C PHE A 118 -1.93 0.26 -9.64
N LYS A 119 -2.61 1.13 -8.89
CA LYS A 119 -3.33 2.29 -9.45
C LYS A 119 -2.41 3.24 -10.21
N CYS A 120 -1.14 3.34 -9.82
CA CYS A 120 -0.10 4.11 -10.49
C CYS A 120 0.72 3.34 -11.53
N GLY A 121 0.45 2.05 -11.69
CA GLY A 121 1.13 1.16 -12.63
C GLY A 121 0.13 0.55 -13.60
N ALA A 122 -0.05 -0.77 -13.55
CA ALA A 122 -0.93 -1.50 -14.46
C ALA A 122 -2.38 -0.97 -14.45
N GLY A 123 -2.90 -0.59 -13.28
CA GLY A 123 -4.24 -0.02 -13.15
C GLY A 123 -4.36 1.37 -13.77
N PHE A 124 -3.28 2.15 -13.79
CA PHE A 124 -3.29 3.51 -14.37
C PHE A 124 -3.72 3.46 -15.84
N PHE A 125 -3.16 2.53 -16.62
CA PHE A 125 -3.47 2.39 -18.04
C PHE A 125 -4.94 2.00 -18.29
N ALA A 126 -5.53 1.20 -17.41
CA ALA A 126 -6.94 0.84 -17.51
C ALA A 126 -7.86 2.06 -17.38
N VAL A 127 -7.56 2.99 -16.46
CA VAL A 127 -8.38 4.20 -16.26
C VAL A 127 -8.02 5.31 -17.24
N TYR A 128 -6.74 5.46 -17.61
CA TYR A 128 -6.23 6.53 -18.46
C TYR A 128 -6.94 6.66 -19.82
N GLU A 129 -7.29 5.53 -20.44
CA GLU A 129 -7.87 5.51 -21.79
C GLU A 129 -9.35 5.91 -21.84
N SER A 130 -10.06 5.89 -20.70
CA SER A 130 -11.49 6.18 -20.64
C SER A 130 -11.81 7.18 -19.55
N THR A 131 -12.30 8.35 -19.96
CA THR A 131 -12.71 9.41 -19.03
C THR A 131 -13.88 8.98 -18.15
N SER A 132 -14.87 8.27 -18.72
CA SER A 132 -16.00 7.75 -17.94
C SER A 132 -15.54 6.72 -16.90
N PHE A 133 -14.59 5.86 -17.26
CA PHE A 133 -14.05 4.86 -16.35
C PHE A 133 -13.14 5.48 -15.27
N THR A 134 -12.32 6.45 -15.64
CA THR A 134 -11.57 7.29 -14.69
C THR A 134 -12.50 7.92 -13.67
N SER A 135 -13.53 8.65 -14.11
CA SER A 135 -14.41 9.38 -13.19
C SER A 135 -15.22 8.43 -12.31
N CYS A 136 -15.70 7.31 -12.85
CA CYS A 136 -16.50 6.38 -12.05
C CYS A 136 -15.64 5.62 -11.01
N THR A 137 -14.39 5.25 -11.34
CA THR A 137 -13.50 4.56 -10.39
C THR A 137 -13.06 5.48 -9.26
N GLN A 138 -12.75 6.74 -9.56
CA GLN A 138 -12.47 7.76 -8.53
C GLN A 138 -13.69 8.03 -7.67
N SER A 139 -14.86 8.23 -8.28
CA SER A 139 -16.12 8.42 -7.57
C SER A 139 -16.42 7.24 -6.65
N THR A 140 -16.18 6.01 -7.10
CA THR A 140 -16.39 4.82 -6.26
C THR A 140 -15.42 4.79 -5.08
N TYR A 141 -14.13 5.04 -5.31
CA TYR A 141 -13.13 5.07 -4.23
C TYR A 141 -13.43 6.15 -3.17
N VAL A 142 -13.85 7.34 -3.60
CA VAL A 142 -14.16 8.47 -2.71
C VAL A 142 -15.46 8.24 -1.95
N ASN A 143 -16.54 7.85 -2.65
CA ASN A 143 -17.88 7.82 -2.06
C ASN A 143 -18.20 6.51 -1.31
N TYR A 144 -17.51 5.41 -1.63
CA TYR A 144 -17.71 4.11 -0.98
C TYR A 144 -16.55 3.75 -0.05
N ASN A 145 -15.78 4.74 0.41
CA ASN A 145 -14.63 4.51 1.27
C ASN A 145 -15.00 3.84 2.61
N ASN A 146 -16.16 4.16 3.17
CA ASN A 146 -16.66 3.51 4.37
C ASN A 146 -16.87 2.01 4.17
N ASP A 147 -17.42 1.61 3.02
CA ASP A 147 -17.60 0.20 2.67
C ASP A 147 -16.24 -0.48 2.45
N MET A 148 -15.29 0.20 1.80
CA MET A 148 -13.93 -0.30 1.63
C MET A 148 -13.22 -0.50 2.99
N ASN A 149 -13.34 0.46 3.90
CA ASN A 149 -12.77 0.35 5.25
C ASN A 149 -13.41 -0.80 6.04
N LYS A 150 -14.73 -1.00 5.89
CA LYS A 150 -15.44 -2.12 6.51
C LYS A 150 -14.89 -3.47 6.04
N ILE A 151 -14.75 -3.68 4.73
CA ILE A 151 -14.27 -4.97 4.20
C ILE A 151 -12.81 -5.23 4.58
N VAL A 152 -11.98 -4.18 4.65
CA VAL A 152 -10.60 -4.28 5.15
C VAL A 152 -10.58 -4.67 6.63
N ASN A 153 -11.43 -4.06 7.46
CA ASN A 153 -11.53 -4.40 8.87
C ASN A 153 -12.06 -5.83 9.10
N ASP A 154 -13.05 -6.26 8.31
CA ASP A 154 -13.55 -7.64 8.34
C ASP A 154 -12.44 -8.63 7.96
N TYR A 155 -11.66 -8.34 6.92
CA TYR A 155 -10.48 -9.13 6.55
C TYR A 155 -9.46 -9.20 7.68
N LYS A 156 -9.06 -8.05 8.23
CA LYS A 156 -8.12 -7.92 9.36
C LYS A 156 -8.56 -8.77 10.56
N LYS A 157 -9.84 -8.69 10.93
CA LYS A 157 -10.42 -9.49 12.02
C LYS A 157 -10.33 -10.99 11.73
N ASN A 158 -10.70 -11.41 10.53
CA ASN A 158 -10.75 -12.82 10.16
C ASN A 158 -9.37 -13.47 10.13
N ILE A 159 -8.35 -12.82 9.56
CA ILE A 159 -6.99 -13.36 9.50
C ILE A 159 -6.32 -13.42 10.88
N THR A 160 -6.71 -12.53 11.80
CA THR A 160 -6.23 -12.56 13.19
C THR A 160 -6.87 -13.71 13.96
N ALA A 161 -8.15 -13.98 13.70
CA ALA A 161 -8.87 -15.08 14.34
C ALA A 161 -8.46 -16.45 13.78
N ASP A 162 -8.20 -16.55 12.48
CA ASP A 162 -7.91 -17.81 11.78
C ASP A 162 -6.94 -17.59 10.60
N MET A 163 -5.64 -17.63 10.90
CA MET A 163 -4.61 -17.43 9.87
C MET A 163 -4.53 -18.61 8.89
N ASN A 164 -4.99 -19.82 9.24
CA ASN A 164 -4.93 -20.98 8.34
C ASN A 164 -5.84 -20.82 7.12
N ASN A 165 -6.87 -19.99 7.23
CA ASN A 165 -7.77 -19.64 6.14
C ASN A 165 -7.43 -18.28 5.49
N ALA A 166 -6.21 -17.76 5.67
CA ALA A 166 -5.80 -16.45 5.15
C ALA A 166 -6.09 -16.27 3.66
N CYS A 167 -5.84 -17.27 2.80
CA CYS A 167 -6.10 -17.15 1.37
C CYS A 167 -7.60 -17.10 1.03
N LYS A 168 -8.45 -17.78 1.80
CA LYS A 168 -9.90 -17.65 1.68
C LYS A 168 -10.34 -16.24 2.06
N TYR A 169 -9.81 -15.68 3.14
CA TYR A 169 -10.13 -14.30 3.54
C TYR A 169 -9.57 -13.26 2.56
N ALA A 170 -8.42 -13.52 1.95
CA ALA A 170 -7.89 -12.70 0.88
C ALA A 170 -8.82 -12.70 -0.35
N GLN A 171 -9.30 -13.88 -0.79
CA GLN A 171 -10.29 -13.97 -1.87
C GLN A 171 -11.58 -13.20 -1.52
N ASN A 172 -12.09 -13.35 -0.31
CA ASN A 172 -13.29 -12.62 0.13
C ASN A 172 -13.10 -11.10 0.08
N LEU A 173 -11.92 -10.60 0.49
CA LEU A 173 -11.60 -9.17 0.41
C LEU A 173 -11.53 -8.71 -1.05
N MET A 174 -10.88 -9.47 -1.93
CA MET A 174 -10.79 -9.21 -3.37
C MET A 174 -12.18 -9.14 -4.01
N ASP A 175 -13.03 -10.14 -3.75
CA ASP A 175 -14.40 -10.19 -4.25
C ASP A 175 -15.23 -9.01 -3.75
N SER A 176 -15.05 -8.62 -2.48
CA SER A 176 -15.77 -7.50 -1.88
C SER A 176 -15.36 -6.17 -2.48
N TYR A 177 -14.05 -5.95 -2.71
CA TYR A 177 -13.59 -4.76 -3.44
C TYR A 177 -14.16 -4.74 -4.86
N GLY A 178 -14.10 -5.86 -5.58
CA GLY A 178 -14.70 -5.98 -6.91
C GLY A 178 -16.19 -5.67 -6.91
N ALA A 179 -16.94 -6.16 -5.93
CA ALA A 179 -18.36 -5.89 -5.78
C ALA A 179 -18.66 -4.41 -5.51
N ILE A 180 -17.87 -3.74 -4.66
CA ILE A 180 -18.00 -2.29 -4.42
C ILE A 180 -17.81 -1.51 -5.72
N TYR A 181 -16.74 -1.79 -6.47
CA TYR A 181 -16.49 -1.11 -7.74
C TYR A 181 -17.55 -1.40 -8.81
N ARG A 182 -18.01 -2.65 -8.91
CA ARG A 182 -19.08 -3.06 -9.83
C ARG A 182 -20.40 -2.33 -9.55
N ASN A 183 -20.77 -2.24 -8.27
CA ASN A 183 -22.08 -1.75 -7.84
C ASN A 183 -22.09 -0.24 -7.52
N GLY A 184 -20.92 0.37 -7.39
CA GLY A 184 -20.75 1.79 -7.15
C GLY A 184 -21.00 2.66 -8.38
N ALA A 185 -20.26 3.75 -8.52
CA ALA A 185 -20.49 4.73 -9.58
C ALA A 185 -20.25 4.17 -11.00
N CYS A 186 -19.49 3.08 -11.14
CA CYS A 186 -19.23 2.43 -12.43
C CYS A 186 -20.34 1.50 -12.91
N ARG A 187 -21.39 1.26 -12.11
CA ARG A 187 -22.44 0.28 -12.42
C ARG A 187 -23.10 0.49 -13.78
N ALA A 188 -23.29 1.75 -14.17
CA ALA A 188 -23.99 2.12 -15.41
C ALA A 188 -23.08 2.23 -16.64
N THR A 189 -21.76 2.22 -16.46
CA THR A 189 -20.80 2.51 -17.53
C THR A 189 -19.92 1.31 -17.85
N ASN A 190 -19.17 0.81 -16.86
CA ASN A 190 -18.09 -0.16 -17.05
C ASN A 190 -18.05 -1.15 -15.88
N ALA A 191 -19.20 -1.75 -15.53
CA ALA A 191 -19.33 -2.55 -14.31
C ALA A 191 -18.35 -3.74 -14.22
N ALA A 192 -18.10 -4.44 -15.34
CA ALA A 192 -17.18 -5.58 -15.38
C ALA A 192 -15.71 -5.14 -15.22
N ASP A 193 -15.29 -4.12 -15.95
CA ASP A 193 -13.93 -3.57 -15.83
C ASP A 193 -13.70 -2.98 -14.44
N ALA A 194 -14.71 -2.33 -13.88
CA ALA A 194 -14.67 -1.82 -12.51
C ALA A 194 -14.55 -2.96 -11.49
N GLN A 195 -15.28 -4.07 -11.68
CA GLN A 195 -15.15 -5.24 -10.83
C GLN A 195 -13.72 -5.78 -10.85
N TRP A 196 -13.14 -5.93 -12.04
CA TRP A 196 -11.76 -6.38 -12.18
C TRP A 196 -10.78 -5.40 -11.52
N TYR A 197 -10.95 -4.09 -11.76
CA TYR A 197 -10.10 -3.05 -11.19
C TYR A 197 -10.11 -3.06 -9.66
N GLY A 198 -11.30 -3.09 -9.06
CA GLY A 198 -11.46 -3.21 -7.61
C GLY A 198 -10.85 -4.51 -7.08
N CYS A 199 -11.10 -5.64 -7.75
CA CYS A 199 -10.52 -6.91 -7.35
C CYS A 199 -8.98 -6.89 -7.36
N GLN A 200 -8.34 -6.30 -8.38
CA GLN A 200 -6.88 -6.16 -8.43
C GLN A 200 -6.35 -5.26 -7.31
N SER A 201 -7.05 -4.17 -6.96
CA SER A 201 -6.74 -3.37 -5.77
C SER A 201 -6.74 -4.21 -4.50
N GLY A 202 -7.78 -5.02 -4.28
CA GLY A 202 -7.85 -5.94 -3.14
C GLY A 202 -6.76 -7.03 -3.19
N ARG A 203 -6.37 -7.46 -4.39
CA ARG A 203 -5.30 -8.45 -4.59
C ARG A 203 -3.95 -7.91 -4.18
N GLU A 204 -3.58 -6.70 -4.62
CA GLU A 204 -2.32 -6.08 -4.19
C GLU A 204 -2.29 -5.85 -2.69
N TYR A 205 -3.41 -5.40 -2.10
CA TYR A 205 -3.52 -5.19 -0.65
C TYR A 205 -3.23 -6.48 0.12
N THR A 206 -3.88 -7.59 -0.24
CA THR A 206 -3.72 -8.88 0.45
C THR A 206 -2.35 -9.52 0.21
N ASN A 207 -1.82 -9.40 -1.02
CA ASN A 207 -0.50 -9.94 -1.37
C ASN A 207 0.66 -9.28 -0.62
N ALA A 208 0.47 -8.04 -0.13
CA ALA A 208 1.45 -7.38 0.73
C ALA A 208 1.70 -8.14 2.05
N GLN A 209 0.71 -8.91 2.52
CA GLN A 209 0.81 -9.73 3.72
C GLN A 209 0.97 -11.23 3.40
N PHE A 210 0.13 -11.76 2.53
CA PHE A 210 0.09 -13.19 2.21
C PHE A 210 0.38 -13.43 0.73
N LYS A 211 1.60 -13.08 0.30
CA LYS A 211 2.04 -13.23 -1.09
C LYS A 211 1.84 -14.63 -1.67
N HIS A 212 1.91 -15.69 -0.84
CA HIS A 212 1.67 -17.06 -1.27
C HIS A 212 0.23 -17.30 -1.77
N CYS A 213 -0.75 -16.51 -1.31
CA CYS A 213 -2.14 -16.62 -1.73
C CYS A 213 -2.36 -16.22 -3.20
N GLN A 214 -1.43 -15.50 -3.82
CA GLN A 214 -1.51 -15.07 -5.23
C GLN A 214 -1.71 -16.23 -6.23
N HIS A 215 -1.35 -17.46 -5.84
CA HIS A 215 -1.50 -18.68 -6.64
C HIS A 215 -2.84 -19.39 -6.45
N SER A 216 -3.62 -18.98 -5.43
CA SER A 216 -4.92 -19.56 -5.08
C SER A 216 -6.08 -18.57 -5.26
N THR A 217 -5.80 -17.27 -5.28
CA THR A 217 -6.81 -16.22 -5.47
C THR A 217 -6.91 -15.74 -6.91
N LYS A 218 -8.10 -15.28 -7.31
CA LYS A 218 -8.38 -14.82 -8.68
C LYS A 218 -9.28 -13.59 -8.72
N CYS A 219 -9.00 -12.78 -9.74
CA CYS A 219 -9.92 -11.86 -10.39
C CYS A 219 -10.07 -12.36 -11.83
#